data_AF-A0A7S4CIH2-F1
#
_entry.id   AF-A0A7S4CIH2-F1
#
_cell.length_a   1.000
_cell.length_b   1.000
_cell.length_c   1.000
_cell.angle_alpha   90.00
_cell.angle_beta   90.00
_cell.angle_gamma   90.00
#
_symmetry.space_group_name_H-M   'P 1'
#
loop_
_entity.id
_entity.type
_entity.pdbx_description
1 polymer ?
#
loop_
_entity_poly.entity_id
_entity_poly.type
_entity_poly.pdbx_seq_one_letter_code
_entity_poly.pdbx_strand_id
1 'polypeptide(L)'
;EARSRVGGRVHTLRDGFECAVELGAMLITGMEQNPLAVLGVEQLGCHAHNVVESCVLRDAKTGDVLEGNLDALAEKYYNQTLEQTAADRKKYKESETLSLGQIFQATLDAAIRNESAVPQSDLRRAVGWHVSNLEYGCAATLEQVSLAHWDQDDPYGFEGDHVLIKGGADRIPQALAEGLHVRLGHCASKVTYSESGKCTVQLTNAEGRPATVTADFVVVAVPLGVLQANAITFSPALPLSKQQSVAALGNGNLNKICLQFERQFWGPEIYFGIVDSDAAPEVCRG
;
A
#
# COMPACT_ATOMS: atom_id res chain seq x y z
N GLU A 1 22.71 5.02 0.01
CA GLU A 1 21.40 5.31 -0.59
C GLU A 1 21.60 5.40 -2.10
N ALA A 2 20.89 4.57 -2.87
CA ALA A 2 21.08 4.47 -4.31
C ALA A 2 20.59 5.72 -5.04
N ARG A 3 19.56 6.38 -4.50
CA ARG A 3 18.98 7.61 -5.05
C ARG A 3 19.77 8.85 -4.63
N SER A 4 19.47 9.97 -5.26
CA SER A 4 19.99 11.30 -4.90
C SER A 4 19.31 11.92 -3.67
N ARG A 5 18.45 11.16 -2.96
CA ARG A 5 17.70 11.63 -1.79
C ARG A 5 17.44 10.51 -0.79
N VAL A 6 17.23 10.87 0.47
CA VAL A 6 16.68 9.98 1.50
C VAL A 6 15.16 9.83 1.38
N GLY A 7 14.57 8.98 2.22
CA GLY A 7 13.12 8.82 2.36
C GLY A 7 12.51 7.67 1.56
N GLY A 8 13.20 7.14 0.55
CA GLY A 8 12.74 5.95 -0.18
C GLY A 8 11.34 6.14 -0.80
N ARG A 9 10.34 5.43 -0.28
CA ARG A 9 8.92 5.51 -0.69
C ARG A 9 8.14 6.66 -0.03
N VAL A 10 8.78 7.43 0.85
CA VAL A 10 8.28 8.73 1.31
C VAL A 10 8.89 9.79 0.38
N HIS A 11 8.03 10.57 -0.28
CA HIS A 11 8.47 11.58 -1.24
C HIS A 11 7.43 12.67 -1.39
N THR A 12 7.85 13.89 -1.05
CA THR A 12 7.07 15.11 -1.26
C THR A 12 7.62 15.85 -2.47
N LEU A 13 6.74 16.30 -3.35
CA LEU A 13 7.03 17.22 -4.44
C LEU A 13 6.63 18.63 -4.01
N ARG A 14 7.55 19.59 -4.14
CA ARG A 14 7.32 21.00 -3.75
C ARG A 14 7.33 21.96 -4.93
N ASP A 15 7.84 21.52 -6.07
CA ASP A 15 7.90 22.31 -7.31
C ASP A 15 6.81 21.86 -8.28
N GLY A 16 6.26 22.80 -9.05
CA GLY A 16 5.26 22.53 -10.09
C GLY A 16 3.80 22.51 -9.63
N PHE A 17 3.56 22.58 -8.32
CA PHE A 17 2.22 22.71 -7.72
C PHE A 17 2.18 23.94 -6.80
N GLU A 18 0.98 24.49 -6.57
CA GLU A 18 0.76 25.59 -5.62
C GLU A 18 0.99 25.19 -4.16
N CYS A 19 0.96 23.88 -3.87
CA CYS A 19 1.23 23.33 -2.56
C CYS A 19 2.08 22.06 -2.66
N ALA A 20 2.64 21.63 -1.53
CA ALA A 20 3.41 20.39 -1.48
C ALA A 20 2.49 19.17 -1.66
N VAL A 21 2.92 18.22 -2.48
CA VAL A 21 2.17 17.03 -2.85
C VAL A 21 2.95 15.77 -2.46
N GLU A 22 2.32 14.85 -1.74
CA GLU A 22 2.97 13.56 -1.42
C GLU A 22 2.80 12.56 -2.58
N LEU A 23 3.91 12.26 -3.26
CA LEU A 23 3.98 11.23 -4.31
C LEU A 23 4.04 9.81 -3.72
N GLY A 24 4.38 9.69 -2.44
CA GLY A 24 4.56 8.43 -1.73
C GLY A 24 3.64 8.29 -0.53
N ALA A 25 4.17 7.75 0.57
CA ALA A 25 3.45 7.66 1.83
C ALA A 25 2.98 9.04 2.32
N MET A 26 1.76 9.09 2.86
CA MET A 26 1.06 10.33 3.23
C MET A 26 0.15 10.15 4.46
N LEU A 27 -0.32 8.92 4.73
CA LEU A 27 -1.22 8.58 5.82
C LEU A 27 -0.44 8.01 7.01
N ILE A 28 -0.86 8.36 8.22
CA ILE A 28 -0.56 7.63 9.46
C ILE A 28 -1.85 6.93 9.86
N THR A 29 -1.81 5.60 9.94
CA THR A 29 -2.96 4.78 10.29
C THR A 29 -2.92 4.40 11.77
N GLY A 30 -3.88 4.92 12.56
CA GLY A 30 -3.86 4.81 14.01
C GLY A 30 -2.84 5.74 14.64
N MET A 31 -3.29 6.76 15.36
CA MET A 31 -2.43 7.73 16.02
C MET A 31 -1.97 7.28 17.41
N GLU A 32 -2.70 6.37 18.05
CA GLU A 32 -2.38 5.95 19.41
C GLU A 32 -1.14 5.08 19.45
N GLN A 33 -0.18 5.48 20.29
CA GLN A 33 1.12 4.80 20.47
C GLN A 33 1.94 4.65 19.18
N ASN A 34 1.56 5.34 18.11
CA ASN A 34 2.24 5.28 16.83
C ASN A 34 3.51 6.15 16.87
N PRO A 35 4.71 5.59 16.66
CA PRO A 35 5.95 6.37 16.69
C PRO A 35 5.99 7.49 15.64
N LEU A 36 5.28 7.33 14.51
CA LEU A 36 5.20 8.36 13.48
C LEU A 36 4.32 9.54 13.91
N ALA A 37 3.33 9.32 14.76
CA ALA A 37 2.55 10.39 15.36
C ALA A 37 3.44 11.25 16.27
N VAL A 38 4.21 10.61 17.15
CA VAL A 38 5.15 11.30 18.04
C VAL A 38 6.22 12.06 17.28
N LEU A 39 6.91 11.40 16.33
CA LEU A 39 7.98 12.02 15.57
C LEU A 39 7.44 13.10 14.62
N GLY A 40 6.44 12.75 13.81
CA GLY A 40 5.91 13.61 12.76
C GLY A 40 5.08 14.76 13.30
N VAL A 41 4.04 14.45 14.07
CA VAL A 41 3.05 15.46 14.50
C VAL A 41 3.57 16.22 15.72
N GLU A 42 3.98 15.52 16.78
CA GLU A 42 4.34 16.17 18.05
C GLU A 42 5.72 16.85 18.01
N GLN A 43 6.77 16.13 17.60
CA GLN A 43 8.14 16.65 17.67
C GLN A 43 8.50 17.56 16.48
N LEU A 44 8.13 17.16 15.27
CA LEU A 44 8.43 17.94 14.05
C LEU A 44 7.35 18.97 13.71
N GLY A 45 6.19 18.94 14.39
CA GLY A 45 5.10 19.86 14.13
C GLY A 45 4.53 19.71 12.71
N CYS A 46 4.51 18.50 12.14
CA CYS A 46 3.85 18.27 10.86
C CYS A 46 2.34 18.42 11.02
N HIS A 47 1.72 19.15 10.10
CA HIS A 47 0.28 19.36 10.12
C HIS A 47 -0.44 18.06 9.76
N ALA A 48 -1.19 17.51 10.71
CA ALA A 48 -2.07 16.37 10.51
C ALA A 48 -3.50 16.83 10.22
N HIS A 49 -4.19 16.10 9.36
CA HIS A 49 -5.62 16.28 9.10
C HIS A 49 -6.32 14.94 9.23
N ASN A 50 -7.34 14.87 10.08
CA ASN A 50 -8.10 13.64 10.28
C ASN A 50 -8.74 13.19 8.97
N VAL A 51 -8.59 11.91 8.67
CA VAL A 51 -9.36 11.25 7.63
C VAL A 51 -10.76 11.07 8.18
N VAL A 52 -11.75 11.55 7.43
CA VAL A 52 -13.17 11.42 7.79
C VAL A 52 -13.74 10.14 7.20
N GLU A 53 -14.65 9.50 7.91
CA GLU A 53 -15.27 8.23 7.48
C GLU A 53 -16.21 8.40 6.27
N SER A 54 -16.72 9.62 6.04
CA SER A 54 -17.64 9.87 4.94
C SER A 54 -16.90 9.84 3.60
N CYS A 55 -17.24 8.85 2.76
CA CYS A 55 -16.81 8.73 1.38
C CYS A 55 -18.05 8.54 0.50
N VAL A 56 -18.47 9.60 -0.19
CA VAL A 56 -19.64 9.53 -1.08
C VAL A 56 -19.26 8.82 -2.37
N LEU A 57 -20.05 7.83 -2.79
CA LEU A 57 -19.88 7.16 -4.08
C LEU A 57 -20.63 7.88 -5.19
N ARG A 58 -19.95 8.11 -6.32
CA ARG A 58 -20.50 8.77 -7.52
C ARG A 58 -20.37 7.88 -8.74
N ASP A 59 -21.34 7.95 -9.65
CA ASP A 59 -21.27 7.25 -10.93
C ASP A 59 -20.27 7.93 -11.87
N ALA A 60 -19.35 7.17 -12.45
CA ALA A 60 -18.29 7.70 -13.31
C ALA A 60 -18.82 8.41 -14.57
N LYS A 61 -19.99 8.01 -15.08
CA LYS A 61 -20.56 8.54 -16.33
C LYS A 61 -21.35 9.82 -16.09
N THR A 62 -22.13 9.89 -15.02
CA THR A 62 -22.97 11.06 -14.74
C THR A 62 -22.28 12.06 -13.81
N GLY A 63 -21.40 11.60 -12.92
CA GLY A 63 -20.82 12.39 -11.82
C GLY A 63 -21.76 12.55 -10.63
N ASP A 64 -22.99 12.03 -10.72
CA ASP A 64 -23.99 12.11 -9.69
C ASP A 64 -23.70 11.10 -8.57
N VAL A 65 -24.17 11.42 -7.36
CA VAL A 65 -24.15 10.49 -6.23
C VAL A 65 -25.01 9.27 -6.57
N LEU A 66 -24.58 8.07 -6.16
CA LEU A 66 -25.38 6.86 -6.37
C LEU A 66 -26.79 7.04 -5.80
N GLU A 67 -27.79 6.67 -6.59
CA GLU A 67 -29.19 6.86 -6.23
C GLU A 67 -29.70 5.81 -5.23
N GLY A 68 -30.70 6.21 -4.44
CA GLY A 68 -31.45 5.31 -3.58
C GLY A 68 -30.61 4.66 -2.47
N ASN A 69 -30.74 3.34 -2.32
CA ASN A 69 -30.06 2.57 -1.29
C ASN A 69 -28.87 1.75 -1.83
N LEU A 70 -28.41 2.05 -3.05
CA LEU A 70 -27.40 1.23 -3.73
C LEU A 70 -26.08 1.17 -2.96
N ASP A 71 -25.60 2.32 -2.47
CA ASP A 71 -24.37 2.44 -1.68
C ASP A 71 -24.45 1.58 -0.40
N ALA A 72 -25.50 1.78 0.40
CA ALA A 72 -25.73 1.02 1.63
C ALA A 72 -25.91 -0.49 1.39
N LEU A 73 -26.55 -0.89 0.27
CA LEU A 73 -26.66 -2.31 -0.10
C LEU A 73 -25.30 -2.87 -0.51
N ALA A 74 -24.50 -2.13 -1.29
CA ALA A 74 -23.18 -2.55 -1.71
C ALA A 74 -22.25 -2.76 -0.52
N GLU A 75 -22.22 -1.82 0.42
CA GLU A 75 -21.46 -1.94 1.66
C GLU A 75 -21.89 -3.17 2.45
N LYS A 76 -23.20 -3.38 2.63
CA LYS A 76 -23.74 -4.55 3.33
C LYS A 76 -23.30 -5.86 2.66
N TYR A 77 -23.50 -5.98 1.35
CA TYR A 77 -23.17 -7.21 0.63
C TYR A 77 -21.66 -7.47 0.58
N TYR A 78 -20.85 -6.41 0.44
CA TYR A 78 -19.40 -6.50 0.52
C TYR A 78 -18.96 -7.06 1.88
N ASN A 79 -19.40 -6.44 2.98
CA ASN A 79 -19.00 -6.83 4.34
C ASN A 79 -19.46 -8.26 4.68
N GLN A 80 -20.70 -8.61 4.34
CA GLN A 80 -21.21 -9.99 4.54
C GLN A 80 -20.43 -11.01 3.72
N THR A 81 -20.08 -10.68 2.48
CA THR A 81 -19.27 -11.55 1.63
C THR A 81 -17.89 -11.73 2.23
N LEU A 82 -17.23 -10.63 2.64
CA LEU A 82 -15.89 -10.67 3.21
C LEU A 82 -15.85 -11.47 4.52
N GLU A 83 -16.83 -11.29 5.41
CA GLU A 83 -16.96 -12.05 6.65
C GLU A 83 -17.13 -13.55 6.37
N GLN A 84 -18.00 -13.91 5.42
CA GLN A 84 -18.20 -15.30 5.04
C GLN A 84 -16.96 -15.90 4.36
N THR A 85 -16.27 -15.14 3.50
CA THR A 85 -15.01 -15.55 2.88
C THR A 85 -13.91 -15.77 3.92
N ALA A 86 -13.81 -14.89 4.92
CA ALA A 86 -12.89 -15.05 6.04
C ALA A 86 -13.25 -16.27 6.92
N ALA A 87 -14.53 -16.55 7.14
CA ALA A 87 -14.97 -17.76 7.83
C ALA A 87 -14.63 -19.03 7.02
N ASP A 88 -14.78 -18.96 5.70
CA ASP A 88 -14.54 -20.05 4.76
C ASP A 88 -13.07 -20.44 4.64
N ARG A 89 -12.12 -19.56 5.00
CA ARG A 89 -10.69 -19.89 5.04
C ARG A 89 -10.39 -21.15 5.87
N LYS A 90 -11.21 -21.45 6.89
CA LYS A 90 -11.09 -22.66 7.74
C LYS A 90 -11.48 -23.96 7.03
N LYS A 91 -12.19 -23.89 5.91
CA LYS A 91 -12.59 -25.06 5.11
C LYS A 91 -11.43 -25.62 4.29
N TYR A 92 -10.42 -24.80 4.06
CA TYR A 92 -9.28 -25.10 3.19
C TYR A 92 -8.05 -25.43 4.02
N LYS A 93 -7.16 -26.26 3.48
CA LYS A 93 -5.87 -26.52 4.13
C LYS A 93 -4.94 -25.35 3.84
N GLU A 94 -4.07 -25.01 4.78
CA GLU A 94 -3.06 -23.93 4.59
C GLU A 94 -2.10 -24.21 3.42
N SER A 95 -1.93 -25.49 3.05
CA SER A 95 -1.19 -25.89 1.85
C SER A 95 -1.88 -25.55 0.52
N GLU A 96 -3.18 -25.23 0.56
CA GLU A 96 -3.96 -24.84 -0.62
C GLU A 96 -3.72 -23.34 -0.87
N THR A 97 -3.05 -23.05 -1.97
CA THR A 97 -2.75 -21.68 -2.42
C THR A 97 -3.99 -21.07 -3.09
N LEU A 98 -4.99 -20.71 -2.29
CA LEU A 98 -6.21 -20.05 -2.77
C LEU A 98 -6.11 -18.53 -2.64
N SER A 99 -6.62 -17.84 -3.66
CA SER A 99 -6.72 -16.39 -3.63
C SER A 99 -7.96 -15.94 -2.88
N LEU A 100 -7.90 -14.75 -2.28
CA LEU A 100 -9.05 -14.11 -1.65
C LEU A 100 -10.14 -13.83 -2.71
N GLY A 101 -9.74 -13.39 -3.90
CA GLY A 101 -10.62 -13.06 -5.02
C GLY A 101 -11.49 -14.24 -5.46
N GLN A 102 -10.90 -15.43 -5.61
CA GLN A 102 -11.60 -16.65 -6.02
C GLN A 102 -12.78 -16.97 -5.11
N ILE A 103 -12.56 -16.97 -3.80
CA ILE A 103 -13.59 -17.32 -2.83
C ILE A 103 -14.58 -16.16 -2.66
N PHE A 104 -14.11 -14.92 -2.65
CA PHE A 104 -14.97 -13.74 -2.55
C PHE A 104 -16.00 -13.70 -3.68
N GLN A 105 -15.60 -13.91 -4.93
CA GLN A 105 -16.52 -13.87 -6.07
C GLN A 105 -17.59 -14.96 -6.00
N ALA A 106 -17.20 -16.21 -5.71
CA ALA A 106 -18.15 -17.31 -5.57
C ALA A 106 -19.16 -17.06 -4.42
N THR A 107 -18.70 -16.48 -3.31
CA THR A 107 -19.55 -16.11 -2.17
C THR A 107 -20.48 -14.96 -2.52
N LEU A 108 -20.01 -13.92 -3.22
CA LEU A 108 -20.83 -12.78 -3.65
C LEU A 108 -21.94 -13.24 -4.60
N ASP A 109 -21.62 -14.07 -5.59
CA ASP A 109 -22.56 -14.64 -6.55
C ASP A 109 -23.69 -15.41 -5.87
N ALA A 110 -23.37 -16.15 -4.80
CA ALA A 110 -24.35 -16.84 -4.00
C ALA A 110 -25.20 -15.86 -3.17
N ALA A 111 -24.58 -14.84 -2.58
CA ALA A 111 -25.22 -13.87 -1.68
C ALA A 111 -26.25 -12.99 -2.42
N ILE A 112 -25.93 -12.51 -3.62
CA ILE A 112 -26.80 -11.58 -4.35
C ILE A 112 -27.86 -12.27 -5.23
N ARG A 113 -27.84 -13.60 -5.33
CA ARG A 113 -28.69 -14.37 -6.25
C ARG A 113 -30.18 -14.04 -6.17
N ASN A 114 -30.66 -13.82 -4.95
CA ASN A 114 -32.06 -13.51 -4.66
C ASN A 114 -32.32 -12.03 -4.40
N GLU A 115 -31.30 -11.17 -4.56
CA GLU A 115 -31.46 -9.73 -4.46
C GLU A 115 -32.24 -9.21 -5.69
N SER A 116 -33.25 -8.39 -5.41
CA SER A 116 -34.22 -7.86 -6.38
C SER A 116 -34.64 -6.42 -6.11
N ALA A 117 -34.19 -5.80 -5.01
CA ALA A 117 -34.44 -4.40 -4.68
C ALA A 117 -33.72 -3.44 -5.62
N VAL A 118 -32.56 -3.86 -6.16
CA VAL A 118 -31.78 -3.13 -7.17
C VAL A 118 -31.32 -4.09 -8.27
N PRO A 119 -31.04 -3.61 -9.50
CA PRO A 119 -30.42 -4.44 -10.52
C PRO A 119 -29.10 -5.03 -10.03
N GLN A 120 -28.91 -6.34 -10.16
CA GLN A 120 -27.69 -7.01 -9.70
C GLN A 120 -26.43 -6.49 -10.40
N SER A 121 -26.56 -5.98 -11.64
CA SER A 121 -25.46 -5.31 -12.35
C SER A 121 -24.95 -4.08 -11.59
N ASP A 122 -25.87 -3.26 -11.09
CA ASP A 122 -25.56 -2.00 -10.43
C ASP A 122 -24.99 -2.28 -9.05
N LEU A 123 -25.55 -3.27 -8.35
CA LEU A 123 -25.01 -3.76 -7.09
C LEU A 123 -23.59 -4.30 -7.25
N ARG A 124 -23.32 -5.10 -8.29
CA ARG A 124 -21.96 -5.60 -8.57
C ARG A 124 -20.97 -4.48 -8.84
N ARG A 125 -21.38 -3.45 -9.59
CA ARG A 125 -20.54 -2.26 -9.85
C ARG A 125 -20.19 -1.55 -8.55
N ALA A 126 -21.18 -1.29 -7.70
CA ALA A 126 -20.97 -0.63 -6.41
C ALA A 126 -20.13 -1.49 -5.44
N VAL A 127 -20.36 -2.81 -5.35
CA VAL A 127 -19.50 -3.74 -4.60
C VAL A 127 -18.07 -3.75 -5.17
N GLY A 128 -17.94 -3.62 -6.49
CA GLY A 128 -16.65 -3.51 -7.18
C GLY A 128 -15.80 -2.36 -6.66
N TRP A 129 -16.39 -1.23 -6.27
CA TRP A 129 -15.65 -0.15 -5.63
C TRP A 129 -15.04 -0.57 -4.29
N HIS A 130 -15.79 -1.29 -3.45
CA HIS A 130 -15.26 -1.81 -2.18
C HIS A 130 -14.16 -2.85 -2.39
N VAL A 131 -14.31 -3.72 -3.41
CA VAL A 131 -13.26 -4.64 -3.84
C VAL A 131 -12.00 -3.87 -4.23
N SER A 132 -12.11 -2.85 -5.07
CA SER A 132 -10.97 -1.99 -5.44
C SER A 132 -10.38 -1.24 -4.23
N ASN A 133 -11.19 -0.87 -3.24
CA ASN A 133 -10.70 -0.26 -2.01
C ASN A 133 -9.90 -1.28 -1.14
N LEU A 134 -10.30 -2.55 -1.14
CA LEU A 134 -9.51 -3.62 -0.53
C LEU A 134 -8.21 -3.88 -1.30
N GLU A 135 -8.26 -3.89 -2.63
CA GLU A 135 -7.07 -3.99 -3.49
C GLU A 135 -6.13 -2.80 -3.31
N TYR A 136 -6.66 -1.60 -3.05
CA TYR A 136 -5.88 -0.43 -2.62
C TYR A 136 -5.14 -0.68 -1.31
N GLY A 137 -5.80 -1.29 -0.31
CA GLY A 137 -5.19 -1.68 0.97
C GLY A 137 -4.07 -2.72 0.80
N CYS A 138 -4.28 -3.73 -0.05
CA CYS A 138 -3.28 -4.75 -0.34
C CYS A 138 -2.23 -4.32 -1.38
N ALA A 139 -2.48 -3.24 -2.12
CA ALA A 139 -1.76 -2.83 -3.32
C ALA A 139 -1.57 -3.96 -4.35
N ALA A 140 -2.54 -4.85 -4.47
CA ALA A 140 -2.53 -6.01 -5.37
C ALA A 140 -3.96 -6.43 -5.71
N THR A 141 -4.16 -7.14 -6.83
CA THR A 141 -5.49 -7.67 -7.14
C THR A 141 -5.85 -8.78 -6.15
N LEU A 142 -7.13 -8.98 -5.86
CA LEU A 142 -7.54 -10.01 -4.89
C LEU A 142 -7.18 -11.44 -5.34
N GLU A 143 -6.89 -11.64 -6.63
CA GLU A 143 -6.36 -12.90 -7.17
C GLU A 143 -4.92 -13.21 -6.76
N GLN A 144 -4.15 -12.18 -6.40
CA GLN A 144 -2.77 -12.32 -5.94
C GLN A 144 -2.67 -12.34 -4.40
N VAL A 145 -3.77 -12.02 -3.71
CA VAL A 145 -3.83 -11.92 -2.26
C VAL A 145 -4.25 -13.26 -1.67
N SER A 146 -3.54 -13.72 -0.64
CA SER A 146 -3.82 -14.99 0.02
C SER A 146 -5.15 -14.95 0.78
N LEU A 147 -6.03 -15.93 0.54
CA LEU A 147 -7.25 -16.10 1.35
C LEU A 147 -6.93 -16.26 2.85
N ALA A 148 -5.86 -16.98 3.17
CA ALA A 148 -5.56 -17.38 4.54
C ALA A 148 -4.91 -16.26 5.37
N HIS A 149 -4.19 -15.33 4.73
CA HIS A 149 -3.26 -14.43 5.42
C HIS A 149 -3.37 -12.96 5.02
N TRP A 150 -4.41 -12.55 4.29
CA TRP A 150 -4.56 -11.16 3.85
C TRP A 150 -4.68 -10.14 4.99
N ASP A 151 -5.24 -10.58 6.12
CA ASP A 151 -5.57 -9.82 7.34
C ASP A 151 -4.73 -10.25 8.55
N GLN A 152 -3.58 -10.92 8.32
CA GLN A 152 -2.82 -11.54 9.41
C GLN A 152 -2.24 -10.54 10.42
N ASP A 153 -2.07 -9.27 10.01
CA ASP A 153 -1.52 -8.19 10.83
C ASP A 153 -2.57 -7.32 11.51
N ASP A 154 -3.87 -7.46 11.16
CA ASP A 154 -4.98 -6.71 11.75
C ASP A 154 -4.97 -6.70 13.30
N PRO A 155 -4.72 -7.82 14.01
CA PRO A 155 -4.69 -7.83 15.47
C PRO A 155 -3.58 -6.99 16.11
N TYR A 156 -2.62 -6.51 15.31
CA TYR A 156 -1.46 -5.74 15.75
C TYR A 156 -1.45 -4.31 15.21
N GLY A 157 -2.55 -3.87 14.58
CA GLY A 157 -2.71 -2.51 14.10
C GLY A 157 -2.69 -1.46 15.22
N PHE A 158 -2.31 -0.23 14.88
CA PHE A 158 -2.43 0.91 15.81
C PHE A 158 -3.88 1.39 15.88
N GLU A 159 -4.31 1.80 17.08
CA GLU A 159 -5.64 2.34 17.34
C GLU A 159 -5.68 3.88 17.16
N GLY A 160 -6.89 4.45 17.27
CA GLY A 160 -7.14 5.88 17.18
C GLY A 160 -7.29 6.41 15.75
N ASP A 161 -7.38 7.74 15.63
CA ASP A 161 -7.65 8.41 14.35
C ASP A 161 -6.63 8.06 13.26
N HIS A 162 -7.09 7.99 12.01
CA HIS A 162 -6.23 8.01 10.84
C HIS A 162 -6.01 9.45 10.39
N VAL A 163 -4.78 9.83 10.09
CA VAL A 163 -4.47 11.22 9.69
C VAL A 163 -3.64 11.30 8.41
N LEU A 164 -3.88 12.35 7.64
CA LEU A 164 -3.10 12.76 6.49
C LEU A 164 -2.06 13.80 6.92
N ILE A 165 -0.78 13.54 6.63
CA ILE A 165 0.29 14.52 6.83
C ILE A 165 0.29 15.50 5.65
N LYS A 166 0.07 16.78 5.96
CA LYS A 166 0.11 17.90 5.01
C LYS A 166 1.48 18.55 5.00
N GLY A 167 1.95 18.94 3.82
CA GLY A 167 3.10 19.82 3.67
C GLY A 167 4.47 19.15 3.74
N GLY A 168 4.56 17.82 3.74
CA GLY A 168 5.83 17.11 3.69
C GLY A 168 5.99 15.96 4.66
N ALA A 169 5.47 14.78 4.33
CA ALA A 169 5.81 13.54 5.04
C ALA A 169 7.32 13.23 4.93
N ASP A 170 8.00 13.75 3.90
CA ASP A 170 9.45 13.66 3.72
C ASP A 170 10.28 14.32 4.83
N ARG A 171 9.68 15.24 5.61
CA ARG A 171 10.33 15.85 6.78
C ARG A 171 10.73 14.83 7.83
N ILE A 172 9.97 13.75 7.98
CA ILE A 172 10.27 12.68 8.96
C ILE A 172 11.59 11.97 8.61
N PRO A 173 11.75 11.35 7.43
CA PRO A 173 13.03 10.72 7.08
C PRO A 173 14.18 11.71 6.91
N GLN A 174 13.92 13.00 6.61
CA GLN A 174 14.96 14.04 6.60
C GLN A 174 15.48 14.31 8.01
N ALA A 175 14.60 14.50 8.99
CA ALA A 175 14.99 14.70 10.39
C ALA A 175 15.74 13.48 10.96
N LEU A 176 15.29 12.27 10.64
CA LEU A 176 16.01 11.04 11.04
C LEU A 176 17.40 10.91 10.40
N ALA A 177 17.61 11.53 9.23
CA ALA A 177 18.91 11.53 8.54
C ALA A 177 19.84 12.66 9.02
N GLU A 178 19.34 13.62 9.78
CA GLU A 178 20.12 14.76 10.24
C GLU A 178 21.26 14.30 11.15
N GLY A 179 22.48 14.83 10.91
CA GLY A 179 23.68 14.43 11.63
C GLY A 179 24.24 13.06 11.27
N LEU A 180 23.59 12.28 10.39
CA LEU A 180 24.10 10.99 9.92
C LEU A 180 24.99 11.13 8.69
N HIS A 181 25.99 10.26 8.56
CA HIS A 181 26.80 10.17 7.36
C HIS A 181 26.08 9.34 6.27
N VAL A 182 25.29 10.01 5.43
CA VAL A 182 24.54 9.37 4.35
C VAL A 182 25.22 9.59 3.00
N ARG A 183 25.70 8.49 2.38
CA ARG A 183 26.21 8.50 1.00
C ARG A 183 25.06 8.32 0.00
N LEU A 184 24.59 9.43 -0.57
CA LEU A 184 23.58 9.48 -1.64
C LEU A 184 24.19 9.11 -2.99
N GLY A 185 23.38 8.62 -3.93
CA GLY A 185 23.82 8.24 -5.27
C GLY A 185 24.82 7.08 -5.29
N HIS A 186 24.78 6.21 -4.29
CA HIS A 186 25.63 5.02 -4.18
C HIS A 186 24.77 3.76 -4.12
N CYS A 187 24.74 3.01 -5.22
CA CYS A 187 23.97 1.79 -5.37
C CYS A 187 24.81 0.58 -4.94
N ALA A 188 24.31 -0.24 -4.01
CA ALA A 188 24.96 -1.47 -3.60
C ALA A 188 24.64 -2.60 -4.59
N SER A 189 25.63 -3.42 -4.92
CA SER A 189 25.50 -4.54 -5.86
C SER A 189 25.95 -5.89 -5.27
N LYS A 190 26.80 -5.88 -4.24
CA LYS A 190 27.24 -7.10 -3.56
C LYS A 190 27.52 -6.86 -2.09
N VAL A 191 27.09 -7.81 -1.25
CA VAL A 191 27.43 -7.89 0.17
C VAL A 191 28.20 -9.18 0.40
N THR A 192 29.40 -9.09 0.95
CA THR A 192 30.17 -10.24 1.43
C THR A 192 30.22 -10.20 2.95
N TYR A 193 29.91 -11.31 3.61
CA TYR A 193 29.86 -11.41 5.08
C TYR A 193 30.38 -12.77 5.55
N SER A 194 30.85 -12.85 6.80
CA SER A 194 31.29 -14.10 7.43
C SER A 194 31.13 -14.01 8.95
N GLU A 195 31.16 -15.14 9.64
CA GLU A 195 31.00 -15.19 11.11
C GLU A 195 32.17 -14.58 11.88
N SER A 196 33.37 -14.54 11.28
CA SER A 196 34.62 -14.16 11.94
C SER A 196 35.32 -12.96 11.29
N GLY A 197 34.72 -12.36 10.26
CA GLY A 197 35.35 -11.33 9.44
C GLY A 197 34.48 -10.09 9.25
N LYS A 198 35.12 -9.01 8.80
CA LYS A 198 34.40 -7.79 8.43
C LYS A 198 33.54 -8.03 7.19
N CYS A 199 32.37 -7.45 7.19
CA CYS A 199 31.51 -7.38 6.02
C CYS A 199 32.10 -6.40 5.00
N THR A 200 31.93 -6.68 3.72
CA THR A 200 32.24 -5.74 2.64
C THR A 200 31.02 -5.51 1.76
N VAL A 201 30.83 -4.27 1.33
CA VAL A 201 29.75 -3.88 0.42
C VAL A 201 30.36 -3.22 -0.80
N GLN A 202 30.10 -3.79 -1.97
CA GLN A 202 30.44 -3.20 -3.25
C GLN A 202 29.34 -2.21 -3.66
N LEU A 203 29.76 -1.00 -4.01
CA LEU A 203 28.93 0.13 -4.37
C LEU A 203 29.35 0.66 -5.74
N THR A 204 28.40 1.23 -6.47
CA THR A 204 28.66 2.03 -7.67
C THR A 204 28.06 3.42 -7.47
N ASN A 205 28.84 4.48 -7.71
CA ASN A 205 28.34 5.85 -7.62
C ASN A 205 27.55 6.26 -8.89
N ALA A 206 26.95 7.45 -8.89
CA ALA A 206 26.21 7.98 -10.03
C ALA A 206 27.02 8.13 -11.34
N GLU A 207 28.36 8.18 -11.26
CA GLU A 207 29.27 8.23 -12.41
C GLU A 207 29.72 6.83 -12.90
N GLY A 208 29.19 5.75 -12.31
CA GLY A 208 29.58 4.39 -12.64
C GLY A 208 30.89 3.93 -11.99
N ARG A 209 31.49 4.73 -11.09
CA ARG A 209 32.75 4.39 -10.43
C ARG A 209 32.48 3.41 -9.27
N PRO A 210 33.22 2.28 -9.20
CA PRO A 210 33.08 1.33 -8.11
C PRO A 210 33.74 1.85 -6.83
N ALA A 211 33.18 1.46 -5.69
CA ALA A 211 33.75 1.65 -4.37
C ALA A 211 33.43 0.44 -3.49
N THR A 212 34.30 0.15 -2.52
CA THR A 212 34.06 -0.88 -1.51
C THR A 212 34.06 -0.24 -0.14
N VAL A 213 33.08 -0.58 0.68
CA VAL A 213 33.01 -0.19 2.09
C VAL A 213 33.15 -1.43 2.96
N THR A 214 33.90 -1.32 4.04
CA THR A 214 34.10 -2.40 5.02
C THR A 214 33.51 -1.97 6.36
N ALA A 215 32.77 -2.87 7.01
CA ALA A 215 32.15 -2.62 8.31
C ALA A 215 32.07 -3.93 9.12
N ASP A 216 31.91 -3.84 10.43
CA ASP A 216 31.72 -5.01 11.29
C ASP A 216 30.33 -5.63 11.10
N PHE A 217 29.32 -4.80 10.79
CA PHE A 217 27.95 -5.22 10.51
C PHE A 217 27.38 -4.51 9.28
N VAL A 218 26.45 -5.16 8.58
CA VAL A 218 25.69 -4.60 7.46
C VAL A 218 24.21 -4.83 7.69
N VAL A 219 23.43 -3.75 7.67
CA VAL A 219 21.96 -3.80 7.68
C VAL A 219 21.45 -3.51 6.28
N VAL A 220 20.68 -4.43 5.71
CA VAL A 220 20.07 -4.28 4.39
C VAL A 220 18.59 -3.93 4.56
N ALA A 221 18.24 -2.68 4.24
CA ALA A 221 16.88 -2.15 4.32
C ALA A 221 16.34 -1.75 2.93
N VAL A 222 16.67 -2.52 1.90
CA VAL A 222 16.15 -2.29 0.54
C VAL A 222 14.70 -2.76 0.41
N PRO A 223 13.90 -2.19 -0.51
CA PRO A 223 12.55 -2.69 -0.78
C PRO A 223 12.54 -4.17 -1.18
N LEU A 224 11.46 -4.88 -0.87
CA LEU A 224 11.28 -6.30 -1.22
C LEU A 224 11.54 -6.57 -2.70
N GLY A 225 10.99 -5.75 -3.60
CA GLY A 225 11.21 -5.87 -5.05
C GLY A 225 12.69 -5.80 -5.48
N VAL A 226 13.57 -5.14 -4.71
CA VAL A 226 15.02 -5.13 -4.99
C VAL A 226 15.66 -6.48 -4.66
N LEU A 227 15.22 -7.13 -3.58
CA LEU A 227 15.66 -8.48 -3.23
C LEU A 227 15.14 -9.51 -4.24
N GLN A 228 13.87 -9.41 -4.63
CA GLN A 228 13.27 -10.31 -5.62
C GLN A 228 13.92 -10.19 -7.01
N ALA A 229 14.35 -8.98 -7.38
CA ALA A 229 15.12 -8.74 -8.62
C ALA A 229 16.57 -9.23 -8.55
N ASN A 230 17.04 -9.76 -7.41
CA ASN A 230 18.43 -10.16 -7.17
C ASN A 230 19.45 -9.05 -7.51
N ALA A 231 19.09 -7.79 -7.30
CA ALA A 231 19.95 -6.65 -7.62
C ALA A 231 21.20 -6.55 -6.71
N ILE A 232 21.17 -7.23 -5.56
CA ILE A 232 22.30 -7.35 -4.63
C ILE A 232 22.68 -8.82 -4.51
N THR A 233 23.92 -9.15 -4.86
CA THR A 233 24.47 -10.49 -4.64
C THR A 233 24.96 -10.65 -3.20
N PHE A 234 24.59 -11.73 -2.54
CA PHE A 234 25.06 -12.07 -1.19
C PHE A 234 26.12 -13.18 -1.25
N SER A 235 27.22 -13.01 -0.51
CA SER A 235 28.30 -14.00 -0.43
C SER A 235 28.73 -14.21 1.04
N PRO A 236 28.42 -15.37 1.66
CA PRO A 236 27.65 -16.49 1.11
C PRO A 236 26.21 -16.08 0.76
N ALA A 237 25.50 -16.92 0.00
CA ALA A 237 24.10 -16.67 -0.32
C ALA A 237 23.25 -16.64 0.96
N LEU A 238 22.14 -15.90 0.92
CA LEU A 238 21.17 -15.92 2.01
C LEU A 238 20.64 -17.36 2.23
N PRO A 239 20.29 -17.75 3.47
CA PRO A 239 19.71 -19.07 3.72
C PRO A 239 18.48 -19.34 2.85
N LEU A 240 18.28 -20.60 2.46
CA LEU A 240 17.18 -20.99 1.58
C LEU A 240 15.80 -20.56 2.13
N SER A 241 15.59 -20.69 3.44
CA SER A 241 14.36 -20.23 4.10
C SER A 241 14.10 -18.73 3.91
N LYS A 242 15.14 -17.90 3.90
CA LYS A 242 15.03 -16.46 3.65
C LYS A 242 14.71 -16.17 2.19
N GLN A 243 15.33 -16.92 1.26
CA GLN A 243 15.03 -16.81 -0.17
C GLN A 243 13.57 -17.17 -0.46
N GLN A 244 13.08 -18.26 0.12
CA GLN A 244 11.68 -18.69 0.02
C GLN A 244 10.73 -17.65 0.60
N SER A 245 11.05 -17.06 1.76
CA SER A 245 10.24 -16.00 2.37
C SER A 245 10.17 -14.74 1.49
N VAL A 246 11.28 -14.35 0.87
CA VAL A 246 11.33 -13.23 -0.08
C VAL A 246 10.48 -13.51 -1.33
N ALA A 247 10.48 -14.76 -1.80
CA ALA A 247 9.69 -15.17 -2.97
C ALA A 247 8.18 -15.30 -2.66
N ALA A 248 7.81 -15.65 -1.43
CA ALA A 248 6.42 -15.87 -1.03
C ALA A 248 5.62 -14.57 -0.84
N LEU A 249 6.27 -13.46 -0.48
CA LEU A 249 5.62 -12.17 -0.26
C LEU A 249 5.40 -11.40 -1.57
N GLY A 250 4.20 -10.87 -1.76
CA GLY A 250 3.88 -9.99 -2.88
C GLY A 250 4.55 -8.62 -2.76
N ASN A 251 5.08 -8.10 -3.87
CA ASN A 251 5.56 -6.71 -3.95
C ASN A 251 4.47 -5.83 -4.57
N GLY A 252 3.50 -5.45 -3.74
CA GLY A 252 2.35 -4.64 -4.14
C GLY A 252 2.73 -3.32 -4.81
N ASN A 253 1.86 -2.84 -5.70
CA ASN A 253 2.05 -1.66 -6.51
C ASN A 253 0.77 -0.82 -6.58
N LEU A 254 0.90 0.45 -6.20
CA LEU A 254 -0.14 1.45 -6.27
C LEU A 254 0.48 2.76 -6.78
N ASN A 255 -0.19 3.41 -7.72
CA ASN A 255 0.22 4.70 -8.25
C ASN A 255 -0.69 5.82 -7.76
N LYS A 256 -0.14 7.03 -7.67
CA LYS A 256 -0.88 8.25 -7.41
C LYS A 256 -0.81 9.16 -8.62
N ILE A 257 -1.94 9.78 -8.95
CA ILE A 257 -2.02 10.85 -9.94
C ILE A 257 -2.40 12.11 -9.17
N CYS A 258 -1.63 13.18 -9.39
CA CYS A 258 -1.84 14.46 -8.74
C CYS A 258 -2.21 15.48 -9.81
N LEU A 259 -3.36 16.14 -9.64
CA LEU A 259 -3.92 17.09 -10.60
C LEU A 259 -4.15 18.42 -9.90
N GLN A 260 -3.73 19.52 -10.55
CA GLN A 260 -3.99 20.88 -10.09
C GLN A 260 -5.04 21.54 -11.00
N PHE A 261 -5.99 22.21 -10.39
CA PHE A 261 -7.06 22.93 -11.08
C PHE A 261 -7.12 24.38 -10.58
N GLU A 262 -7.61 25.30 -11.41
CA GLU A 262 -7.73 26.72 -11.07
C GLU A 262 -8.74 26.99 -9.93
N ARG A 263 -9.70 26.08 -9.73
CA ARG A 263 -10.71 26.17 -8.67
C ARG A 263 -11.21 24.78 -8.26
N GLN A 264 -11.68 24.67 -7.03
CA GLN A 264 -12.39 23.49 -6.53
C GLN A 264 -13.76 23.39 -7.21
N PHE A 265 -13.95 22.37 -8.06
CA PHE A 265 -15.20 22.16 -8.81
C PHE A 265 -16.00 20.93 -8.36
N TRP A 266 -15.42 20.09 -7.49
CA TRP A 266 -15.96 18.79 -7.09
C TRP A 266 -16.83 18.82 -5.82
N GLY A 267 -17.17 20.02 -5.30
CA GLY A 267 -17.97 20.17 -4.08
C GLY A 267 -17.11 20.25 -2.80
N PRO A 268 -17.75 20.34 -1.61
CA PRO A 268 -17.05 20.49 -0.32
C PRO A 268 -16.34 19.21 0.17
N GLU A 269 -16.56 18.06 -0.48
CA GLU A 269 -16.02 16.77 -0.09
C GLU A 269 -14.49 16.73 -0.24
N ILE A 270 -13.82 16.14 0.76
CA ILE A 270 -12.37 15.93 0.75
C ILE A 270 -12.03 14.59 0.08
N TYR A 271 -12.92 13.60 0.21
CA TYR A 271 -12.82 12.27 -0.39
C TYR A 271 -14.17 11.87 -0.99
N PHE A 272 -14.13 11.25 -2.17
CA PHE A 272 -15.28 10.60 -2.80
C PHE A 272 -14.79 9.42 -3.63
N GLY A 273 -15.64 8.39 -3.72
CA GLY A 273 -15.40 7.22 -4.54
C GLY A 273 -16.05 7.39 -5.91
N ILE A 274 -15.42 6.84 -6.95
CA ILE A 274 -16.00 6.76 -8.29
C ILE A 274 -16.30 5.30 -8.60
N VAL A 275 -17.56 5.00 -8.88
CA VAL A 275 -18.01 3.69 -9.35
C VAL A 275 -17.98 3.67 -10.86
N ASP A 276 -17.16 2.77 -11.42
CA ASP A 276 -17.01 2.62 -12.87
C ASP A 276 -18.38 2.37 -13.54
N SER A 277 -18.52 2.86 -14.78
CA SER A 277 -19.70 2.76 -15.64
C SER A 277 -19.89 1.39 -16.27
N ASP A 278 -18.80 0.64 -16.45
CA ASP A 278 -18.84 -0.74 -16.91
C ASP A 278 -19.00 -1.69 -15.71
N ALA A 279 -19.53 -2.90 -15.94
CA ALA A 279 -19.62 -3.92 -14.91
C ALA A 279 -18.26 -4.03 -14.20
N ALA A 280 -18.28 -4.14 -12.85
CA ALA A 280 -17.07 -4.33 -12.05
C ALA A 280 -16.13 -5.24 -12.81
N PRO A 281 -14.83 -4.89 -12.97
CA PRO A 281 -13.93 -5.70 -13.77
C PRO A 281 -14.18 -7.14 -13.35
N GLU A 282 -14.69 -7.98 -14.28
CA GLU A 282 -14.74 -9.42 -14.05
C GLU A 282 -13.40 -9.72 -13.44
N VAL A 283 -13.33 -10.12 -12.15
CA VAL A 283 -12.07 -10.19 -11.42
C VAL A 283 -11.06 -10.80 -12.36
N CYS A 284 -10.12 -9.97 -12.81
CA CYS A 284 -9.56 -10.10 -14.16
C CYS A 284 -9.07 -11.53 -14.33
N ARG A 285 -9.78 -12.30 -15.18
CA ARG A 285 -9.38 -13.65 -15.55
C ARG A 285 -8.01 -13.55 -16.24
N GLY A 286 -6.97 -13.64 -15.43
CA GLY A 286 -5.62 -14.00 -15.84
C GLY A 286 -5.50 -15.50 -15.94
#